data_AF-A0A498T2S6-F1
#
_entry.id   AF-A0A498T2S6-F1
#
_cell.length_a   1.000
_cell.length_b   1.000
_cell.length_c   1.000
_cell.angle_alpha   90.00
_cell.angle_beta   90.00
_cell.angle_gamma   90.00
#
_symmetry.space_group_name_H-M   'P 1'
#
loop_
_entity.id
_entity.type
_entity.pdbx_description
1 polymer ?
#
loop_
_entity_poly.entity_id
_entity_poly.type
_entity_poly.pdbx_seq_one_letter_code
_entity_poly.pdbx_strand_id
1 'polypeptide(L)'
;MQINVDLRVLSFDVPAQEILSRDSVTVSVEAAIYFRINNPVVSVTNVNDAQFSTKLLAQTTLRNVLGTRTLSEILSERDNIAN
;
A
#
# COMPACT_ATOMS: atom_id res chain seq x y z
N MET A 1 3.68 2.97 31.22
CA MET A 1 4.13 2.66 29.85
C MET A 1 3.57 3.76 28.95
N GLN A 2 4.40 4.69 28.48
CA GLN A 2 3.95 5.81 27.65
C GLN A 2 4.11 5.40 26.19
N ILE A 3 2.99 5.25 25.48
CA ILE A 3 2.99 4.94 24.05
C ILE A 3 3.05 6.29 23.32
N ASN A 4 4.19 6.59 22.72
CA ASN A 4 4.37 7.79 21.91
C ASN A 4 3.94 7.49 20.48
N VAL A 5 2.95 8.23 19.98
CA VAL A 5 2.42 8.09 18.62
C VAL A 5 2.93 9.25 17.77
N ASP A 6 3.61 8.94 16.67
CA ASP A 6 4.01 9.96 15.69
C ASP A 6 2.82 10.31 14.78
N LEU A 7 2.49 11.59 14.71
CA LEU A 7 1.41 12.13 13.88
C LEU A 7 1.90 12.73 12.56
N ARG A 8 3.22 12.75 12.34
CA ARG A 8 3.83 13.21 11.09
C ARG A 8 3.57 12.20 9.98
N VAL A 9 3.77 12.64 8.74
CA VAL A 9 3.74 11.74 7.58
C VAL A 9 4.92 10.79 7.69
N LEU A 10 4.62 9.50 7.68
CA LEU A 10 5.57 8.41 7.59
C LEU A 10 5.53 7.83 6.20
N SER A 11 6.69 7.48 5.68
CA SER A 11 6.83 6.79 4.41
C SER A 11 7.47 5.43 4.62
N PHE A 12 6.98 4.41 3.92
CA PHE A 12 7.65 3.13 3.83
C PHE A 12 7.50 2.52 2.45
N ASP A 13 8.51 1.73 2.08
CA ASP A 13 8.53 1.04 0.81
C ASP A 13 7.79 -0.30 0.90
N VAL A 14 7.00 -0.57 -0.13
CA VAL A 14 6.41 -1.88 -0.40
C VAL A 14 7.43 -2.66 -1.22
N PRO A 15 7.89 -3.84 -0.75
CA PRO A 15 8.81 -4.66 -1.52
C PRO A 15 8.17 -5.05 -2.85
N ALA A 16 9.00 -5.25 -3.88
CA ALA A 16 8.56 -5.61 -5.21
C ALA A 16 7.65 -6.85 -5.18
N GLN A 17 6.55 -6.79 -5.93
CA GLN A 17 5.60 -7.89 -6.07
C GLN A 17 5.50 -8.32 -7.53
N GLU A 18 5.66 -9.63 -7.76
CA GLU A 18 5.30 -10.25 -9.03
C GLU A 18 3.79 -10.51 -9.08
N ILE A 19 3.14 -9.96 -10.10
CA ILE A 19 1.69 -10.02 -10.28
C ILE A 19 1.41 -10.41 -11.74
N LEU A 20 0.45 -11.30 -11.92
CA LEU A 20 -0.10 -11.61 -13.24
C LEU A 20 -1.21 -10.62 -13.56
N SER A 21 -1.04 -9.85 -14.62
CA SER A 21 -2.06 -8.93 -15.16
C SER A 21 -3.20 -9.69 -15.85
N ARG A 22 -4.29 -8.98 -16.17
CA ARG A 22 -5.48 -9.54 -16.81
C ARG A 22 -5.18 -10.18 -18.17
N ASP A 23 -4.21 -9.63 -18.91
CA ASP A 23 -3.75 -10.13 -20.21
C ASP A 23 -2.61 -11.15 -20.10
N SER A 24 -2.44 -11.76 -18.92
CA SER A 24 -1.46 -12.82 -18.65
C SER A 24 0.00 -12.39 -18.82
N VAL A 25 0.30 -11.10 -18.61
CA VAL A 25 1.67 -10.60 -18.54
C VAL A 25 2.12 -10.55 -17.08
N THR A 26 3.27 -11.14 -16.78
CA THR A 26 3.90 -11.01 -15.46
C THR A 26 4.56 -9.64 -15.35
N VAL A 27 4.18 -8.87 -14.33
CA VAL A 27 4.74 -7.56 -14.02
C VAL A 27 5.35 -7.58 -12.62
N SER A 28 6.49 -6.91 -12.46
CA SER A 28 7.11 -6.65 -11.16
C SER A 28 6.92 -5.18 -10.81
N VAL A 29 6.24 -4.92 -9.69
CA VAL A 29 5.89 -3.55 -9.28
C VAL A 29 6.37 -3.28 -7.86
N GLU A 30 7.01 -2.12 -7.69
CA GLU A 30 7.35 -1.52 -6.41
C GLU A 30 6.51 -0.27 -6.16
N ALA A 31 6.29 0.09 -4.89
CA ALA A 31 5.51 1.26 -4.51
C ALA A 31 6.01 1.84 -3.18
N ALA A 32 5.82 3.15 -3.01
CA ALA A 32 6.05 3.85 -1.75
C ALA A 32 4.70 4.33 -1.19
N ILE A 33 4.49 4.16 0.11
CA ILE A 33 3.25 4.58 0.78
C ILE A 33 3.58 5.74 1.70
N TYR A 34 2.74 6.78 1.63
CA TYR A 34 2.77 7.92 2.53
C TYR A 34 1.48 7.91 3.36
N PHE A 35 1.61 7.82 4.68
CA PHE A 35 0.45 7.84 5.56
C PHE A 35 0.76 8.61 6.85
N ARG A 36 -0.28 9.07 7.54
CA ARG A 36 -0.16 9.67 8.87
C ARG A 36 -1.27 9.17 9.76
N ILE A 37 -0.99 9.03 11.05
CA ILE A 37 -2.02 8.69 12.02
C ILE A 37 -2.92 9.91 12.22
N ASN A 38 -4.21 9.77 11.90
CA ASN A 38 -5.18 10.85 12.09
C ASN A 38 -5.70 10.92 13.54
N ASN A 39 -5.90 9.75 14.18
CA ASN A 39 -6.37 9.67 15.55
C ASN A 39 -5.50 8.69 16.36
N PRO A 40 -4.67 9.19 17.30
CA PRO A 40 -3.75 8.34 18.06
C PRO A 40 -4.49 7.42 19.05
N VAL A 41 -5.62 7.85 19.60
CA VAL A 41 -6.40 7.04 20.55
C VAL A 41 -6.91 5.81 19.83
N VAL A 42 -7.59 6.00 18.68
CA VAL A 42 -8.13 4.92 17.86
C VAL A 42 -7.02 4.01 17.32
N SER A 43 -5.89 4.58 16.90
CA SER A 43 -4.76 3.82 16.37
C SER A 43 -4.18 2.84 17.39
N VAL A 44 -4.06 3.26 18.65
CA VAL A 44 -3.48 2.43 19.72
C VAL A 44 -4.49 1.42 20.27
N THR A 45 -5.79 1.77 20.31
CA THR A 45 -6.81 0.85 20.84
C THR A 45 -7.20 -0.25 19.86
N ASN A 46 -7.23 0.06 18.56
CA ASN A 46 -7.85 -0.83 17.57
C ASN A 46 -6.84 -1.61 16.73
N VAL A 47 -5.58 -1.18 16.70
CA VAL A 47 -4.56 -1.81 15.85
C VAL A 47 -3.30 -2.05 16.67
N ASN A 48 -2.88 -3.31 16.75
CA ASN A 48 -1.68 -3.70 17.51
C ASN A 48 -0.42 -3.11 16.87
N ASP A 49 -0.31 -3.23 15.54
CA ASP A 49 0.71 -2.58 14.73
C ASP A 49 0.09 -1.99 13.47
N ALA A 50 -0.12 -0.67 13.49
CA ALA A 50 -0.69 0.06 12.37
C ALA A 50 0.24 0.06 11.15
N GLN A 51 1.56 0.14 11.35
CA GLN A 51 2.51 0.17 10.24
C GLN A 51 2.51 -1.15 9.47
N PHE A 52 2.62 -2.27 10.21
CA PHE A 52 2.59 -3.60 9.62
C PHE A 52 1.25 -3.89 8.93
N SER A 53 0.13 -3.55 9.58
CA SER A 53 -1.21 -3.77 9.04
C SER A 53 -1.45 -2.95 7.77
N THR A 54 -1.04 -1.67 7.76
CA THR A 54 -1.13 -0.82 6.56
C THR A 54 -0.24 -1.35 5.43
N LYS A 55 0.96 -1.86 5.73
CA LYS A 55 1.84 -2.48 4.74
C LYS A 55 1.21 -3.70 4.09
N LEU A 56 0.66 -4.61 4.88
CA LEU A 56 0.01 -5.83 4.37
C LEU A 56 -1.24 -5.49 3.53
N LEU A 57 -2.03 -4.52 4.00
CA LEU A 57 -3.20 -4.05 3.26
C LEU A 57 -2.78 -3.48 1.91
N ALA A 58 -1.80 -2.58 1.88
CA ALA A 58 -1.35 -1.99 0.63
C ALA A 58 -0.76 -3.02 -0.33
N GLN A 59 -0.04 -4.03 0.19
CA GLN A 59 0.43 -5.14 -0.65
C GLN A 59 -0.73 -5.88 -1.32
N THR A 60 -1.76 -6.20 -0.54
CA THR A 60 -2.95 -6.92 -1.03
C THR A 60 -3.74 -6.08 -2.01
N THR A 61 -3.93 -4.79 -1.73
CA THR A 61 -4.60 -3.84 -2.61
C THR A 61 -3.86 -3.68 -3.94
N LEU A 62 -2.53 -3.51 -3.91
CA LEU A 62 -1.71 -3.41 -5.12
C LEU A 62 -1.87 -4.66 -5.99
N ARG A 63 -1.80 -5.86 -5.40
CA ARG A 63 -2.02 -7.12 -6.11
C ARG A 63 -3.41 -7.20 -6.73
N ASN A 64 -4.45 -6.82 -5.99
CA ASN A 64 -5.84 -6.89 -6.45
C ASN A 64 -6.10 -5.92 -7.60
N VAL A 65 -5.66 -4.67 -7.48
CA VAL A 65 -5.88 -3.66 -8.53
C VAL A 65 -5.13 -4.05 -9.81
N LEU A 66 -3.83 -4.37 -9.70
CA LEU A 66 -3.02 -4.71 -10.88
C LEU A 66 -3.45 -6.02 -11.54
N GLY A 67 -3.91 -7.01 -10.77
CA GLY A 67 -4.43 -8.28 -11.33
C GLY A 67 -5.72 -8.11 -12.15
N THR A 68 -6.47 -7.02 -11.95
CA THR A 68 -7.69 -6.73 -12.72
C THR A 68 -7.47 -5.87 -13.95
N ARG A 69 -6.24 -5.37 -14.16
CA ARG A 69 -5.86 -4.47 -15.24
C ARG A 69 -4.92 -5.15 -16.23
N THR A 70 -4.90 -4.67 -17.46
CA THR A 70 -3.95 -5.10 -18.50
C THR A 70 -2.64 -4.33 -18.37
N LEU A 71 -1.55 -4.85 -18.95
CA LEU A 71 -0.25 -4.15 -18.96
C LEU A 71 -0.37 -2.71 -19.49
N SER A 72 -1.12 -2.52 -20.58
CA SER A 72 -1.30 -1.20 -21.20
C SER A 72 -2.01 -0.21 -20.28
N GLU A 73 -3.07 -0.66 -19.58
CA GLU A 73 -3.78 0.16 -18.58
C GLU A 73 -2.85 0.50 -17.40
N ILE A 74 -2.06 -0.46 -16.92
CA ILE A 74 -1.12 -0.23 -15.81
C ILE A 74 -0.07 0.85 -16.17
N LEU A 75 0.44 0.82 -17.40
CA LEU A 75 1.44 1.79 -17.86
C LEU A 75 0.84 3.17 -18.14
N SER A 76 -0.37 3.23 -18.68
CA SER A 76 -1.05 4.50 -19.06
C SER A 76 -1.77 5.17 -17.90
N GLU A 77 -2.33 4.41 -16.96
CA GLU A 77 -3.08 4.89 -15.79
C GLU A 77 -2.24 4.94 -14.52
N ARG A 78 -0.90 4.86 -14.61
CA ARG A 78 0.00 4.81 -13.44
C ARG A 78 -0.33 5.87 -12.38
N ASP A 79 -0.56 7.11 -12.80
CA ASP A 79 -0.87 8.22 -11.89
C ASP A 79 -2.28 8.12 -11.29
N ASN A 80 -3.23 7.52 -12.00
CA ASN A 80 -4.58 7.27 -11.49
C ASN A 80 -4.62 6.08 -10.52
N ILE A 81 -3.72 5.10 -10.67
CA ILE A 81 -3.60 3.95 -9.78
C ILE A 81 -2.88 4.35 -8.47
N ALA A 82 -2.00 5.34 -8.52
CA ALA A 82 -1.20 5.79 -7.38
C ALA A 82 -1.90 6.80 -6.44
N ASN A 83 -2.94 7.49 -6.90
CA ASN A 83 -3.69 8.51 -6.12
C ASN A 83 -5.00 7.95 -5.54
#